data_AF-K8PFZ9-F1
#
_entry.id   AF-K8PFZ9-F1
#
_cell.length_a   1.000
_cell.length_b   1.000
_cell.length_c   1.000
_cell.angle_alpha   90.00
_cell.angle_beta   90.00
_cell.angle_gamma   90.00
#
_symmetry.space_group_name_H-M   'P 1'
#
loop_
_entity.id
_entity.type
_entity.pdbx_description
1 polymer ?
#
loop_
_entity_poly.entity_id
_entity_poly.type
_entity_poly.pdbx_seq_one_letter_code
_entity_poly.pdbx_strand_id
1 'polypeptide(L)' 'MESAQAFKHLRTLIKAASETDDTTLIHTQLTMMTVIIDKAAPRQKPYVPLWLSGPDPREQRSSDGAAVGER' A
#
# COMPACT_ATOMS: atom_id res chain seq x y z
N MET A 1 8.66 15.40 4.84
CA MET A 1 9.23 15.60 3.50
C MET A 1 8.05 15.86 2.58
N GLU A 2 7.94 17.06 2.01
CA GLU A 2 6.79 17.38 1.15
C GLU A 2 6.86 16.55 -0.13
N SER A 3 5.72 16.03 -0.59
CA SER A 3 5.63 15.13 -1.75
C SER A 3 6.32 15.69 -3.00
N ALA A 4 6.29 17.01 -3.18
CA ALA A 4 6.99 17.70 -4.27
C ALA A 4 8.51 17.52 -4.24
N GLN A 5 9.12 17.42 -3.06
CA GLN A 5 10.55 17.17 -2.91
C GLN A 5 10.89 15.71 -3.24
N ALA A 6 10.04 14.76 -2.84
CA ALA A 6 10.19 13.35 -3.19
C ALA A 6 10.17 13.15 -4.72
N PHE A 7 9.25 13.79 -5.44
CA PHE A 7 9.21 13.74 -6.91
C PHE A 7 10.47 14.31 -7.58
N LYS A 8 11.05 15.39 -7.04
CA LYS A 8 12.33 15.92 -7.53
C LYS A 8 13.46 14.90 -7.35
N HIS A 9 13.54 14.25 -6.19
CA HIS A 9 14.55 13.22 -5.93
C HIS A 9 14.38 11.99 -6.83
N LEU A 10 13.13 11.53 -7.03
CA LEU A 10 12.85 10.43 -7.97
C LEU A 10 13.30 10.78 -9.39
N ARG A 11 12.99 11.99 -9.87
CA ARG A 11 13.40 12.42 -11.22
C ARG A 11 14.92 12.43 -11.38
N THR A 12 15.67 12.86 -10.36
CA THR A 12 17.14 12.82 -10.37
C THR A 12 17.66 11.39 -10.41
N LEU A 13 17.11 10.50 -9.58
CA LEU A 13 17.53 9.09 -9.54
C LEU A 13 17.22 8.36 -10.85
N ILE A 14 16.07 8.64 -11.49
CA ILE A 14 15.70 8.03 -12.78
C ILE A 14 16.65 8.47 -13.87
N LYS A 15 16.98 9.77 -13.90
CA LYS A 15 17.94 10.30 -14.86
C LYS A 15 19.31 9.66 -14.67
N ALA A 16 19.82 9.62 -13.44
CA ALA A 16 21.10 9.01 -13.13
C ALA A 16 21.15 7.52 -13.50
N ALA A 17 20.05 6.77 -13.30
CA ALA A 17 19.94 5.36 -13.66
C ALA A 17 19.90 5.15 -15.18
N SER A 18 19.40 6.13 -15.94
CA SER A 18 19.31 6.05 -17.39
C SER A 18 20.62 6.43 -18.10
N GLU A 19 21.52 7.13 -17.40
CA GLU A 19 22.82 7.60 -17.93
C GLU A 19 23.98 6.65 -17.60
N THR A 20 23.73 5.55 -16.90
CA THR A 20 24.74 4.60 -16.43
C THR A 20 24.40 3.18 -16.88
N ASP A 21 25.41 2.40 -17.25
CA ASP A 21 25.29 0.97 -17.56
C ASP A 21 25.69 0.07 -16.38
N ASP A 22 26.19 0.66 -15.28
CA ASP A 22 26.54 -0.08 -14.07
C ASP A 22 25.29 -0.62 -13.37
N THR A 23 25.10 -1.93 -13.47
CA THR A 23 23.93 -2.64 -12.92
C THR A 23 23.85 -2.54 -11.40
N THR A 24 24.97 -2.47 -10.69
CA THR A 24 25.02 -2.33 -9.22
C THR A 24 24.54 -0.95 -8.81
N LEU A 25 24.96 0.08 -9.55
CA LEU A 25 24.54 1.46 -9.32
C LEU A 25 23.04 1.64 -9.62
N ILE A 26 22.55 1.07 -10.72
CA ILE A 26 21.11 1.08 -11.06
C ILE A 26 20.30 0.41 -9.95
N HIS A 27 20.70 -0.78 -9.49
CA HIS A 27 19.99 -1.49 -8.42
C HIS A 27 19.96 -0.67 -7.12
N THR A 28 21.07 -0.01 -6.78
CA THR A 28 21.16 0.87 -5.62
C THR A 28 20.20 2.07 -5.75
N GLN A 29 20.15 2.69 -6.93
CA GLN A 29 19.26 3.82 -7.19
C GLN A 29 17.78 3.43 -7.15
N LEU A 30 17.41 2.27 -7.71
CA LEU A 30 16.06 1.71 -7.61
C LEU A 30 15.67 1.46 -6.15
N THR A 31 16.57 0.91 -5.34
CA THR A 31 16.35 0.71 -3.91
C THR A 31 16.07 2.03 -3.19
N MET A 32 16.83 3.09 -3.51
CA MET A 32 16.59 4.42 -2.94
C MET A 32 15.24 5.00 -3.36
N MET A 33 14.79 4.79 -4.60
CA MET A 33 13.46 5.22 -5.06
C MET A 33 12.36 4.58 -4.22
N THR A 34 12.44 3.26 -3.96
CA THR A 34 11.46 2.55 -3.12
C THR A 34 11.37 3.17 -1.72
N VAL A 35 12.52 3.46 -1.08
CA VAL A 35 12.55 4.09 0.25
C VAL A 35 11.94 5.50 0.23
N ILE A 36 12.16 6.28 -0.83
CA ILE A 36 11.54 7.61 -0.98
C ILE A 36 10.03 7.48 -1.11
N ILE A 37 9.55 6.53 -1.92
CA ILE A 37 8.13 6.26 -2.10
C ILE A 37 7.50 5.83 -0.77
N ASP A 38 8.10 4.90 -0.04
CA ASP A 38 7.57 4.43 1.25
C ASP A 38 7.50 5.53 2.31
N LYS A 39 8.46 6.46 2.29
CA LYS A 39 8.48 7.61 3.22
C LYS A 39 7.52 8.73 2.81
N ALA A 40 7.29 8.91 1.52
CA ALA A 40 6.42 9.96 0.98
C ALA A 40 4.96 9.52 0.84
N ALA A 41 4.72 8.22 0.70
CA ALA A 41 3.39 7.65 0.68
C ALA A 41 2.78 7.76 2.08
N PRO A 42 1.55 8.29 2.21
CA PRO A 42 0.80 8.11 3.44
C PRO A 42 0.69 6.62 3.67
N ARG A 43 1.00 6.14 4.89
CA ARG A 43 0.89 4.73 5.27
C ARG A 43 -0.48 4.19 4.86
N GLN A 44 -0.57 3.60 3.68
CA GLN A 44 -1.74 2.84 3.31
C GLN A 44 -1.77 1.70 4.31
N LYS A 45 -2.91 1.55 5.00
CA LYS A 45 -3.14 0.39 5.87
C LYS A 45 -2.67 -0.83 5.10
N PRO A 46 -1.89 -1.74 5.72
CA PRO A 46 -1.43 -2.94 5.03
C PRO A 46 -2.62 -3.52 4.31
N TYR A 47 -2.50 -3.67 2.99
CA TYR A 47 -3.53 -4.29 2.17
C TYR A 47 -3.65 -5.71 2.69
N VAL A 48 -4.61 -5.94 3.60
CA VAL A 48 -5.04 -7.27 4.00
C VAL A 48 -5.95 -7.71 2.87
N PRO A 49 -5.55 -8.70 2.08
CA PRO A 49 -6.42 -9.23 1.04
C PRO A 49 -7.75 -9.63 1.67
N LEU A 50 -8.88 -9.33 1.00
CA LEU A 50 -10.23 -9.60 1.51
C LEU A 50 -10.46 -11.07 1.92
N TRP A 51 -9.65 -12.01 1.40
CA TRP A 51 -9.70 -13.42 1.75
C TRP A 51 -8.97 -13.79 3.07
N LEU A 52 -8.15 -12.88 3.61
CA LEU A 52 -7.51 -12.98 4.94
C LEU A 52 -8.28 -12.21 6.01
N SER A 53 -9.20 -11.33 5.63
CA SER A 53 -10.21 -10.79 6.53
C SER A 53 -11.25 -11.89 6.76
N GLY A 54 -11.12 -12.62 7.86
CA GLY A 54 -12.17 -13.54 8.30
C GLY A 54 -13.54 -12.84 8.37
N PRO A 55 -14.65 -13.58 8.29
CA PRO A 55 -15.99 -13.00 8.31
C PRO A 55 -16.13 -12.05 9.51
N ASP A 56 -16.53 -10.82 9.23
CA ASP A 56 -16.77 -9.81 10.25
C ASP A 56 -17.82 -10.37 11.24
N PRO A 57 -17.52 -10.46 12.55
CA PRO A 57 -18.46 -11.04 13.52
C PRO A 57 -19.74 -10.21 13.68
N ARG A 58 -19.87 -9.07 12.99
CA ARG A 58 -21.01 -8.16 13.12
C ARG A 58 -22.19 -8.50 12.23
N GLU A 59 -22.07 -9.44 11.29
CA GLU A 59 -23.21 -9.89 10.46
C GLU A 59 -23.88 -11.19 10.96
N GLN A 60 -23.44 -11.76 12.08
CA GLN A 60 -24.07 -12.95 12.68
C GLN A 60 -24.93 -12.63 13.90
N ARG A 61 -25.76 -11.58 13.79
CA ARG A 61 -26.83 -11.31 14.76
C ARG A 61 -28.00 -10.55 14.14
N SER A 62 -28.48 -11.00 12.99
CA SER A 62 -29.72 -10.44 12.43
C SER A 62 -30.40 -11.40 11.45
N SER A 63 -30.53 -12.68 11.78
CA SER A 63 -31.51 -13.59 11.16
C SER A 63 -31.72 -14.85 12.00
N ASP A 64 -32.47 -14.69 13.08
CA ASP A 64 -33.39 -15.69 13.62
C ASP A 64 -34.45 -14.84 14.34
N GLY A 65 -35.58 -14.52 13.73
CA GLY A 65 -36.57 -15.45 13.24
C GLY A 65 -37.85 -15.09 13.98
N ALA A 66 -38.63 -14.18 13.40
CA ALA A 66 -39.95 -13.84 13.89
C ALA A 66 -40.84 -15.10 13.88
N ALA A 67 -41.17 -15.63 15.05
CA ALA A 67 -42.30 -16.53 15.23
C ALA A 67 -43.43 -15.74 15.88
N VAL A 68 -44.30 -15.19 15.03
CA VAL A 68 -45.58 -14.60 15.42
C VAL A 68 -46.58 -15.74 15.66
N GLY A 69 -47.23 -15.69 16.84
CA GLY A 69 -48.59 -16.18 17.14
C GLY A 69 -48.96 -17.64 16.88
N GLU A 70 -49.34 -18.36 17.94
CA GLU A 70 -50.72 -18.87 18.09
C GLU A 70 -50.94 -19.49 19.49
N ARG A 71 -51.97 -18.96 20.17
CA ARG A 71 -52.70 -19.44 21.37
C ARG A 71 -52.12 -19.18 22.76
#